data_AF-A0A5E6N9G1-F1
#
_entry.id   AF-A0A5E6N9G1-F1
#
_cell.length_a   1.000
_cell.length_b   1.000
_cell.length_c   1.000
_cell.angle_alpha   90.00
_cell.angle_beta   90.00
_cell.angle_gamma   90.00
#
_symmetry.space_group_name_H-M   'P 1'
#
loop_
_entity.id
_entity.type
_entity.pdbx_description
1 polymer ?
#
loop_
_entity_poly.entity_id
_entity_poly.type
_entity_poly.pdbx_seq_one_letter_code
_entity_poly.pdbx_strand_id
1 'polypeptide(L)'
;MPSPDKNKDEYASYYILIEDRILLSEGVFSTFPYSVSRYSTTPGEVFGRGLATQCMADVINLNGYSDDVSVAVDKAIKPTILAKDDSMADNGVIDMAPNSIVVGGLDYNGNPTLKPFSDGARVDIAAAQIDRLEMRINDTFLITLFQIMVDNPRMTATEVMEKAQEKSMLLTPLWLGNKIKH
;
A
#
# COMPACT_ATOMS: atom_id res chain seq x y z
N MET A 1 -39.59 16.28 -28.74
CA MET A 1 -39.73 15.01 -29.49
C MET A 1 -40.28 13.97 -28.54
N PRO A 2 -41.15 13.06 -28.97
CA PRO A 2 -41.86 12.16 -28.07
C PRO A 2 -40.84 11.21 -27.43
N SER A 3 -40.85 11.16 -26.10
CA SER A 3 -40.08 10.22 -25.27
C SER A 3 -40.35 8.80 -25.77
N PRO A 4 -39.33 7.95 -25.94
CA PRO A 4 -39.57 6.52 -26.07
C PRO A 4 -40.37 6.08 -24.84
N ASP A 5 -41.34 5.21 -25.08
CA ASP A 5 -42.28 4.69 -24.10
C ASP A 5 -41.52 4.23 -22.85
N LYS A 6 -41.71 4.93 -21.73
CA LYS A 6 -40.98 4.66 -20.48
C LYS A 6 -41.59 3.44 -19.80
N ASN A 7 -41.21 2.27 -20.28
CA ASN A 7 -41.24 1.09 -19.43
C ASN A 7 -40.27 1.35 -18.28
N LYS A 8 -40.76 1.25 -17.04
CA LYS A 8 -40.05 1.70 -15.82
C LYS A 8 -38.72 0.98 -15.55
N ASP A 9 -38.45 -0.09 -16.31
CA ASP A 9 -37.39 -1.07 -16.06
C ASP A 9 -36.26 -1.01 -17.10
N GLU A 10 -36.25 0.01 -17.97
CA GLU A 10 -35.32 0.11 -19.09
C GLU A 10 -34.26 1.22 -18.91
N TYR A 11 -33.00 0.92 -19.26
CA TYR A 11 -31.86 1.85 -19.15
C TYR A 11 -31.58 2.52 -20.50
N ALA A 12 -31.68 3.85 -20.55
CA ALA A 12 -31.41 4.61 -21.77
C ALA A 12 -29.90 4.65 -22.11
N SER A 13 -29.57 4.52 -23.39
CA SER A 13 -28.23 4.58 -23.95
C SER A 13 -28.12 5.74 -24.93
N TYR A 14 -27.13 6.61 -24.74
CA TYR A 14 -26.88 7.76 -25.59
C TYR A 14 -25.43 7.74 -26.06
N TYR A 15 -25.21 7.80 -27.36
CA TYR A 15 -23.89 8.01 -27.96
C TYR A 15 -23.79 9.47 -28.38
N ILE A 16 -22.92 10.22 -27.71
CA ILE A 16 -22.79 11.67 -27.91
C ILE A 16 -21.37 11.97 -28.38
N LEU A 17 -21.24 12.71 -29.49
CA LEU A 17 -19.99 13.31 -29.88
C LEU A 17 -19.79 14.58 -29.04
N ILE A 18 -18.81 14.56 -28.14
CA ILE A 18 -18.63 15.62 -27.12
C ILE A 18 -18.28 16.97 -27.76
N GLU A 19 -17.42 16.95 -28.78
CA GLU A 19 -16.87 18.16 -29.42
C GLU A 19 -17.96 18.96 -30.15
N ASP A 20 -18.70 18.31 -31.05
CA ASP A 20 -19.76 18.98 -31.82
C ASP A 20 -21.11 19.04 -31.09
N ARG A 21 -21.21 18.43 -29.90
CA ARG A 21 -22.44 18.27 -29.12
C ARG A 21 -23.58 17.60 -29.90
N ILE A 22 -23.23 16.66 -30.76
CA ILE A 22 -24.18 15.93 -31.61
C ILE A 22 -24.53 14.60 -30.94
N LEU A 23 -25.83 14.30 -30.84
CA LEU A 23 -26.31 12.97 -30.51
C LEU A 23 -26.21 12.08 -31.75
N LEU A 24 -25.38 11.03 -31.69
CA LEU A 24 -25.17 10.10 -32.80
C LEU A 24 -26.21 8.97 -32.81
N SER A 25 -26.56 8.46 -31.63
CA SER A 25 -27.47 7.33 -31.50
C SER A 25 -28.13 7.29 -30.13
N GLU A 26 -29.40 6.90 -30.12
CA GLU A 26 -30.19 6.61 -28.91
C GLU A 26 -30.63 5.15 -28.97
N GLY A 27 -30.50 4.46 -27.84
CA GLY A 27 -30.89 3.07 -27.67
C GLY A 27 -31.34 2.79 -26.25
N VAL A 28 -31.75 1.54 -26.00
CA VAL A 28 -32.27 1.13 -24.70
C VAL A 28 -31.73 -0.26 -24.36
N PHE A 29 -31.36 -0.45 -23.10
CA PHE A 29 -30.99 -1.76 -22.55
C PHE A 29 -32.06 -2.23 -21.57
N SER A 30 -32.43 -3.50 -21.66
CA SER A 30 -33.36 -4.14 -20.71
C SER A 30 -32.76 -4.37 -19.32
N THR A 31 -31.43 -4.34 -19.22
CA THR A 31 -30.67 -4.53 -17.97
C THR A 31 -29.50 -3.55 -17.97
N PHE A 32 -29.03 -3.16 -16.78
CA PHE A 32 -27.91 -2.23 -16.66
C PHE A 32 -26.68 -2.78 -17.42
N PRO A 33 -26.16 -2.07 -18.45
CA PRO A 33 -25.18 -2.62 -19.38
C PRO A 33 -23.76 -2.72 -18.79
N TYR A 34 -23.54 -2.14 -17.60
CA TYR A 34 -22.24 -2.12 -16.95
C TYR A 34 -22.22 -3.03 -15.72
N SER A 35 -21.23 -3.92 -15.65
CA SER A 35 -20.94 -4.66 -14.42
C SER A 35 -19.99 -3.84 -13.55
N VAL A 36 -20.49 -3.33 -12.43
CA VAL A 36 -19.68 -2.59 -11.44
C VAL A 36 -19.42 -3.50 -10.24
N SER A 37 -18.25 -4.13 -10.22
CA SER A 37 -17.83 -4.97 -9.10
C SER A 37 -17.39 -4.12 -7.91
N ARG A 38 -17.82 -4.50 -6.71
CA ARG A 38 -17.40 -3.88 -5.44
C ARG A 38 -16.83 -4.96 -4.54
N TYR A 39 -15.63 -4.74 -4.00
CA TYR A 39 -14.94 -5.72 -3.17
C TYR A 39 -15.57 -5.84 -1.78
N SER A 40 -15.73 -4.72 -1.07
CA SER A 40 -16.43 -4.66 0.22
C SER A 40 -17.33 -3.44 0.28
N THR A 41 -18.54 -3.59 0.85
CA THR A 41 -19.54 -2.53 1.01
C THR A 41 -20.25 -2.68 2.34
N THR A 42 -20.54 -1.56 3.00
CA THR A 42 -21.46 -1.53 4.15
C THR A 42 -22.89 -1.22 3.65
N PRO A 43 -23.95 -1.74 4.28
CA PRO A 43 -25.32 -1.39 3.91
C PRO A 43 -25.53 0.13 3.92
N GLY A 44 -26.07 0.67 2.81
CA GLY A 44 -26.29 2.10 2.63
C GLY A 44 -25.16 2.86 1.93
N GLU A 45 -24.04 2.21 1.60
CA GLU A 45 -22.95 2.85 0.86
C GLU A 45 -23.06 2.68 -0.66
N VAL A 46 -22.86 3.79 -1.38
CA VAL A 46 -22.83 3.81 -2.85
C VAL A 46 -21.48 3.29 -3.38
N PHE A 47 -20.39 3.67 -2.72
CA PHE A 47 -19.03 3.28 -3.11
C PHE A 47 -18.52 2.08 -2.30
N GLY A 48 -17.84 1.17 -2.99
CA GLY A 48 -17.12 0.07 -2.35
C GLY A 48 -15.72 0.48 -1.91
N ARG A 49 -15.16 -0.24 -0.94
CA ARG A 49 -13.75 -0.14 -0.54
C ARG A 49 -12.94 -1.25 -1.21
N GLY A 50 -11.77 -0.89 -1.74
CA GLY A 50 -10.83 -1.85 -2.33
C GLY A 50 -9.96 -2.53 -1.28
N LEU A 51 -9.24 -3.57 -1.68
CA LEU A 51 -8.23 -4.26 -0.86
C LEU A 51 -7.14 -3.32 -0.35
N ALA A 52 -6.66 -2.42 -1.22
CA ALA A 52 -5.66 -1.42 -0.85
C ALA A 52 -6.10 -0.51 0.30
N THR A 53 -7.40 -0.20 0.39
CA THR A 53 -7.94 0.60 1.50
C THR A 53 -7.85 -0.15 2.83
N GLN A 54 -7.89 -1.48 2.82
CA GLN A 54 -7.82 -2.31 4.04
C GLN A 54 -6.40 -2.36 4.60
N CYS A 55 -5.38 -2.44 3.75
CA CYS A 55 -3.97 -2.45 4.16
C CYS A 55 -3.28 -1.08 4.06
N MET A 56 -4.02 0.02 3.89
CA MET A 56 -3.45 1.34 3.65
C MET A 56 -2.49 1.79 4.78
N ALA A 57 -2.84 1.49 6.03
CA ALA A 57 -2.00 1.82 7.18
C ALA A 57 -0.66 1.07 7.13
N ASP A 58 -0.67 -0.20 6.74
CA ASP A 58 0.55 -0.99 6.60
C ASP A 58 1.43 -0.47 5.46
N VAL A 59 0.86 -0.04 4.33
CA VAL A 59 1.60 0.57 3.22
C VAL A 59 2.27 1.89 3.65
N ILE A 60 1.56 2.74 4.39
CA ILE A 60 2.13 4.01 4.90
C ILE A 60 3.29 3.72 5.85
N ASN A 61 3.12 2.76 6.76
CA ASN A 61 4.17 2.37 7.70
C ASN A 61 5.38 1.78 6.98
N LEU A 62 5.18 0.92 5.97
CA LEU A 62 6.25 0.33 5.17
C LEU A 62 7.13 1.42 4.52
N ASN A 63 6.50 2.45 3.95
CA ASN A 63 7.23 3.59 3.37
C ASN A 63 8.02 4.34 4.43
N GLY A 64 7.40 4.65 5.58
CA GLY A 64 8.11 5.32 6.68
C GLY A 64 9.32 4.54 7.18
N TYR A 65 9.17 3.22 7.39
CA TYR A 65 10.31 2.37 7.78
C TYR A 65 11.39 2.31 6.70
N SER A 66 11.02 2.28 5.42
CA SER A 66 11.97 2.26 4.31
C SER A 66 12.79 3.55 4.25
N ASP A 67 12.16 4.69 4.50
CA ASP A 67 12.82 5.99 4.58
C ASP A 67 13.78 6.05 5.78
N ASP A 68 13.33 5.62 6.96
CA ASP A 68 14.16 5.59 8.18
C ASP A 68 15.38 4.67 8.03
N VAL A 69 15.19 3.48 7.45
CA VAL A 69 16.27 2.55 7.16
C VAL A 69 17.26 3.16 6.16
N SER A 70 16.77 3.86 5.14
CA SER A 70 17.63 4.55 4.16
C SER A 70 18.49 5.62 4.83
N VAL A 71 17.91 6.43 5.73
CA VAL A 71 18.66 7.42 6.52
C VAL A 71 19.69 6.75 7.42
N ALA A 72 19.35 5.62 8.06
CA ALA A 72 20.28 4.87 8.89
C ALA A 72 21.46 4.32 8.08
N VAL A 73 21.20 3.78 6.88
CA VAL A 73 22.23 3.30 5.95
C VAL A 73 23.13 4.44 5.49
N ASP A 74 22.56 5.59 5.12
CA ASP A 74 23.34 6.76 4.73
C ASP A 74 24.26 7.25 5.85
N LYS A 75 23.78 7.28 7.11
CA LYS A 75 24.62 7.62 8.27
C LYS A 75 25.74 6.62 8.51
N ALA A 76 25.50 5.33 8.26
CA ALA A 76 26.52 4.30 8.42
C ALA A 76 27.61 4.38 7.34
N ILE A 77 27.24 4.70 6.08
CA ILE A 77 28.18 4.81 4.96
C ILE A 77 28.91 6.16 4.97
N LYS A 78 28.23 7.24 5.36
CA LYS A 78 28.74 8.62 5.36
C LYS A 78 28.76 9.17 6.79
N PRO A 79 29.72 8.74 7.62
CA PRO A 79 29.77 9.18 9.01
C PRO A 79 30.01 10.69 9.10
N THR A 80 29.30 11.33 10.02
CA THR A 80 29.54 12.73 10.39
C THR A 80 30.94 12.90 10.94
N ILE A 81 31.63 13.95 10.50
CA ILE A 81 33.00 14.25 10.92
C ILE A 81 32.92 15.21 12.12
N LEU A 82 33.58 14.85 13.22
CA LEU A 82 33.70 15.72 14.39
C LEU A 82 34.97 16.56 14.25
N ALA A 83 34.82 17.88 14.32
CA ALA A 83 35.93 18.81 14.33
C ALA A 83 36.08 19.45 15.71
N LYS A 84 37.33 19.70 16.11
CA LYS A 84 37.62 20.49 17.31
C LYS A 84 37.18 21.94 17.08
N ASP A 85 36.58 22.56 18.08
CA ASP A 85 36.32 24.00 18.07
C ASP A 85 37.56 24.76 18.55
N ASP A 86 37.96 25.80 17.82
CA ASP A 86 39.09 26.69 18.17
C ASP A 86 38.66 28.17 18.20
N SER A 87 37.34 28.43 18.10
CA SER A 87 36.77 29.77 18.07
C SER A 87 35.57 29.83 19.01
N MET A 88 35.36 30.97 19.70
CA MET A 88 34.17 31.24 20.53
C MET A 88 32.89 31.38 19.68
N ALA A 89 32.59 30.43 18.81
CA ALA A 89 31.43 30.45 17.92
C ALA A 89 30.20 29.93 18.66
N ASP A 90 29.60 30.87 19.37
CA ASP A 90 28.18 31.01 19.62
C ASP A 90 27.31 30.47 18.46
N ASN A 91 26.80 29.25 18.62
CA ASN A 91 25.39 28.85 18.43
C ASN A 91 25.32 27.33 18.22
N GLY A 92 24.83 26.63 19.24
CA GLY A 92 24.75 25.17 19.33
C GLY A 92 23.78 24.50 18.35
N VAL A 93 23.99 24.70 17.05
CA VAL A 93 23.29 23.99 15.99
C VAL A 93 24.11 22.77 15.61
N ILE A 94 23.74 21.62 16.17
CA ILE A 94 24.34 20.33 15.83
C ILE A 94 23.63 19.81 14.57
N ASP A 95 24.33 19.80 13.43
CA ASP A 95 23.83 19.16 12.22
C ASP A 95 24.11 17.65 12.25
N MET A 96 23.04 16.86 12.28
CA MET A 96 23.08 15.39 12.31
C MET A 96 22.76 14.74 10.95
N ALA A 97 22.78 15.53 9.87
CA ALA A 97 22.69 15.00 8.53
C ALA A 97 23.88 14.08 8.20
N PRO A 98 23.70 13.05 7.36
CA PRO A 98 24.83 12.28 6.84
C PRO A 98 25.87 13.19 6.19
N ASN A 99 27.17 12.89 6.37
CA ASN A 99 28.29 13.68 5.84
C ASN A 99 28.39 15.14 6.36
N SER A 100 27.75 15.49 7.48
CA SER A 100 27.92 16.80 8.11
C SER A 100 29.27 16.91 8.84
N ILE A 101 29.69 18.15 9.12
CA ILE A 101 30.83 18.44 10.01
C ILE A 101 30.30 19.12 11.26
N VAL A 102 30.48 18.48 12.41
CA VAL A 102 30.09 19.04 13.72
C VAL A 102 31.32 19.65 14.38
N VAL A 103 31.39 20.98 14.35
CA VAL A 103 32.42 21.76 15.04
C VAL A 103 32.13 21.77 16.56
N GLY A 104 33.15 21.58 17.38
CA GLY A 104 33.00 21.41 18.83
C GLY A 104 32.62 20.00 19.28
N GLY A 105 32.68 19.03 18.35
CA GLY A 105 32.42 17.62 18.64
C GLY A 105 33.58 16.88 19.32
N LEU A 106 34.78 17.46 19.35
CA LEU A 106 36.00 16.88 19.94
C LEU A 106 36.55 17.72 21.10
N ASP A 107 37.02 17.06 22.15
CA ASP A 107 37.78 17.67 23.25
C ASP A 107 39.24 17.96 22.84
N TYR A 108 40.00 18.64 23.71
CA TYR A 108 41.43 18.93 23.48
C TYR A 108 42.30 17.68 23.34
N ASN A 109 41.82 16.52 23.79
CA ASN A 109 42.51 15.24 23.75
C ASN A 109 42.06 14.37 22.56
N GLY A 110 41.18 14.87 21.69
CA GLY A 110 40.65 14.16 20.53
C GLY A 110 39.53 13.18 20.84
N ASN A 111 38.94 13.20 22.04
CA ASN A 111 37.78 12.38 22.37
C ASN A 111 36.47 13.08 21.98
N PRO A 112 35.43 12.33 21.57
CA PRO A 112 34.12 12.90 21.31
C PRO A 112 33.53 13.55 22.57
N THR A 113 33.25 14.85 22.50
CA THR A 113 32.55 15.60 23.56
C THR A 113 31.05 15.31 23.51
N LEU A 114 30.51 15.10 22.32
CA LEU A 114 29.12 14.71 22.09
C LEU A 114 29.06 13.18 21.93
N LYS A 115 28.33 12.52 22.82
CA LYS A 115 28.04 11.09 22.71
C LYS A 115 26.56 10.91 22.38
N PRO A 116 26.22 10.13 21.34
CA PRO A 116 24.83 9.80 21.10
C PRO A 116 24.29 9.03 22.31
N PHE A 117 23.10 9.41 22.77
CA PHE A 117 22.36 8.57 23.69
C PHE A 117 21.90 7.33 22.94
N SER A 118 22.58 6.22 23.15
CA SER A 118 22.18 4.93 22.61
C SER A 118 21.33 4.22 23.65
N ASP A 119 20.00 4.26 23.48
CA ASP A 119 19.04 3.45 24.24
C ASP A 119 19.06 1.96 23.81
N GLY A 120 20.05 1.56 23.00
CA GLY A 120 20.10 0.23 22.40
C GLY A 120 19.06 0.03 21.29
N ALA A 121 18.59 1.09 20.62
CA ALA A 121 17.70 0.98 19.48
C ALA A 121 18.32 0.12 18.37
N ARG A 122 17.61 -0.94 17.98
CA ARG A 122 18.09 -2.02 17.12
C ARG A 122 17.54 -1.85 15.71
N VAL A 123 18.40 -1.47 14.77
CA VAL A 123 18.05 -1.30 13.33
C VAL A 123 17.55 -2.62 12.72
N ASP A 124 18.01 -3.76 13.25
CA ASP A 124 17.54 -5.10 12.90
C ASP A 124 16.05 -5.34 13.19
N ILE A 125 15.44 -4.61 14.13
CA ILE A 125 13.99 -4.65 14.36
C ILE A 125 13.25 -4.02 13.19
N ALA A 126 13.78 -2.96 12.59
CA ALA A 126 13.15 -2.28 11.46
C ALA A 126 13.10 -3.19 10.22
N ALA A 127 14.19 -3.90 9.91
CA ALA A 127 14.22 -4.87 8.81
C ALA A 127 13.20 -6.00 9.01
N ALA A 128 13.15 -6.60 10.20
CA ALA A 128 12.16 -7.64 10.49
C ALA A 128 10.71 -7.13 10.45
N GLN A 129 10.50 -5.84 10.74
CA GLN A 129 9.17 -5.23 10.66
C GLN A 129 8.75 -4.93 9.22
N ILE A 130 9.68 -4.54 8.35
CA ILE A 130 9.48 -4.40 6.91
C ILE A 130 9.01 -5.73 6.31
N ASP A 131 9.73 -6.82 6.56
CA ASP A 131 9.37 -8.15 6.04
C ASP A 131 7.96 -8.57 6.47
N ARG A 132 7.59 -8.30 7.73
CA ARG A 132 6.24 -8.58 8.26
C ARG A 132 5.16 -7.73 7.60
N LEU A 133 5.46 -6.47 7.29
CA LEU A 133 4.53 -5.56 6.61
C LEU A 133 4.32 -6.01 5.17
N GLU A 134 5.39 -6.36 4.45
CA GLU A 134 5.31 -6.90 3.10
C GLU A 134 4.47 -8.19 3.05
N MET A 135 4.69 -9.11 4.00
CA MET A 135 3.90 -10.34 4.09
C MET A 135 2.41 -10.03 4.30
N ARG A 136 2.06 -9.12 5.22
CA ARG A 136 0.66 -8.74 5.46
C ARG A 136 0.01 -8.06 4.26
N ILE A 137 0.75 -7.24 3.54
CA ILE A 137 0.27 -6.60 2.30
C ILE A 137 0.02 -7.67 1.24
N ASN A 138 0.98 -8.57 1.00
CA ASN A 138 0.86 -9.65 0.02
C ASN A 138 -0.32 -10.59 0.34
N ASP A 139 -0.52 -10.92 1.61
CA ASP A 139 -1.67 -11.71 2.06
C ASP A 139 -2.99 -10.98 1.84
N THR A 140 -3.04 -9.67 2.10
CA THR A 140 -4.24 -8.85 1.84
C THR A 140 -4.60 -8.83 0.35
N PHE A 141 -3.59 -8.75 -0.53
CA PHE A 141 -3.79 -8.83 -1.99
C PHE A 141 -3.99 -10.26 -2.51
N LEU A 142 -4.10 -11.26 -1.62
CA LEU A 142 -4.29 -12.67 -1.96
C LEU A 142 -3.17 -13.24 -2.84
N ILE A 143 -1.99 -12.60 -2.87
CA ILE A 143 -0.87 -13.02 -3.73
C ILE A 143 -0.37 -14.39 -3.28
N THR A 144 -0.15 -14.57 -1.97
CA THR A 144 0.25 -15.85 -1.37
C THR A 144 -0.73 -16.97 -1.72
N LEU A 145 -2.03 -16.66 -1.75
CA LEU A 145 -3.07 -17.61 -2.09
C LEU A 145 -2.99 -18.06 -3.56
N PHE A 146 -2.77 -17.14 -4.48
CA PHE A 146 -2.65 -17.45 -5.91
C PHE A 146 -1.30 -18.10 -6.27
N GLN A 147 -0.20 -17.70 -5.63
CA GLN A 147 1.12 -18.32 -5.83
C GLN A 147 1.09 -19.82 -5.51
N ILE A 148 0.44 -20.23 -4.41
CA ILE A 148 0.29 -21.66 -4.06
C ILE A 148 -0.46 -22.45 -5.14
N MET A 149 -1.43 -21.83 -5.82
CA MET A 149 -2.17 -22.46 -6.92
C MET A 149 -1.33 -22.60 -8.20
N VAL A 150 -0.34 -21.72 -8.41
CA VAL A 150 0.50 -21.68 -9.62
C VAL A 150 1.79 -22.50 -9.47
N ASP A 151 2.42 -22.52 -8.30
CA ASP A 151 3.78 -23.04 -8.09
C ASP A 151 3.90 -24.57 -7.97
N ASN A 152 2.83 -25.34 -8.22
CA ASN A 152 2.86 -26.80 -8.10
C ASN A 152 2.66 -27.55 -9.44
N PRO A 153 3.61 -27.50 -10.40
CA PRO A 153 3.54 -28.24 -11.65
C PRO A 153 3.74 -29.77 -11.49
N ARG A 154 3.92 -30.28 -10.26
CA ARG A 154 4.15 -31.71 -9.95
C ARG A 154 3.11 -32.36 -9.04
N MET A 155 2.01 -31.68 -8.68
CA MET A 155 0.93 -32.31 -7.92
C MET A 155 0.03 -33.14 -8.83
N THR A 156 -0.46 -34.27 -8.34
CA THR A 156 -1.46 -35.06 -9.05
C THR A 156 -2.78 -34.27 -9.13
N ALA A 157 -3.55 -34.45 -10.21
CA ALA A 157 -4.74 -33.64 -10.49
C ALA A 157 -5.74 -33.58 -9.32
N THR A 158 -5.82 -34.64 -8.51
CA THR A 158 -6.65 -34.74 -7.30
C THR A 158 -6.15 -33.87 -6.14
N GLU A 159 -4.85 -33.84 -5.88
CA GLU A 159 -4.28 -33.03 -4.79
C GLU A 159 -4.40 -31.52 -5.08
N VAL A 160 -4.32 -31.13 -6.35
CA VAL A 160 -4.56 -29.75 -6.78
C VAL A 160 -6.03 -29.37 -6.56
N MET A 161 -6.97 -30.25 -6.92
CA MET A 161 -8.40 -30.01 -6.71
C MET A 161 -8.76 -29.91 -5.23
N GLU A 162 -8.24 -30.80 -4.38
CA GLU A 162 -8.51 -30.78 -2.94
C GLU A 162 -7.93 -29.52 -2.27
N LYS A 163 -6.69 -29.13 -2.61
CA LYS A 163 -6.09 -27.89 -2.09
C LYS A 163 -6.81 -26.65 -2.60
N ALA A 164 -7.19 -26.62 -3.88
CA ALA A 164 -7.98 -25.53 -4.43
C ALA A 164 -9.35 -25.44 -3.73
N GLN A 165 -9.97 -26.57 -3.37
CA GLN A 165 -11.26 -26.61 -2.70
C GLN A 165 -11.19 -26.16 -1.23
N GLU A 166 -10.21 -26.64 -0.45
CA GLU A 166 -9.96 -26.17 0.93
C GLU A 166 -9.71 -24.66 0.98
N LYS A 167 -8.96 -24.14 0.01
CA LYS A 167 -8.61 -22.72 -0.04
C LYS A 167 -9.72 -21.87 -0.68
N SER A 168 -10.49 -22.41 -1.61
CA SER A 168 -11.73 -21.79 -2.13
C SER A 168 -12.76 -21.63 -1.00
N MET A 169 -12.83 -22.59 -0.07
CA MET A 169 -13.68 -22.46 1.12
C MET A 169 -13.31 -21.24 1.99
N LEU A 170 -12.03 -20.84 2.04
CA LEU A 170 -11.59 -19.63 2.75
C LEU A 170 -11.96 -18.34 2.01
N LEU A 171 -12.11 -18.40 0.68
CA LEU A 171 -12.59 -17.29 -0.14
C LEU A 171 -14.12 -17.15 -0.10
N THR A 172 -14.84 -18.24 0.19
CA THR A 172 -16.31 -18.27 0.20
C THR A 172 -17.00 -17.07 0.89
N PRO A 173 -16.54 -16.57 2.05
CA PRO A 173 -17.15 -15.39 2.69
C PRO A 173 -16.99 -14.09 1.89
N LEU A 174 -15.84 -13.89 1.22
CA LEU A 174 -15.59 -12.73 0.36
C LEU A 174 -16.50 -12.73 -0.87
N TRP A 175 -16.81 -13.93 -1.39
CA TRP A 175 -17.61 -14.10 -2.61
C TRP A 175 -19.12 -14.15 -2.32
N LEU A 176 -19.52 -14.66 -1.15
CA LEU A 176 -20.93 -14.71 -0.72
C LEU A 176 -21.43 -13.43 -0.05
N GLY A 177 -20.53 -12.52 0.36
CA GLY A 177 -20.86 -11.29 1.08
C GLY A 177 -21.75 -10.29 0.34
N ASN A 178 -22.06 -10.52 -0.94
CA ASN A 178 -22.86 -9.63 -1.79
C ASN A 178 -24.13 -10.27 -2.39
N LYS A 179 -24.69 -11.32 -1.77
CA LYS A 179 -26.10 -11.66 -2.04
C LYS A 179 -27.05 -10.77 -1.23
N ILE A 180 -27.06 -9.47 -1.54
CA ILE A 180 -28.21 -8.64 -1.18
C ILE A 180 -29.35 -9.11 -2.09
N LYS A 181 -30.37 -9.69 -1.45
CA LYS A 181 -31.64 -10.07 -2.06
C LYS A 181 -32.19 -8.87 -2.85
N HIS A 182 -32.40 -9.07 -4.15
CA HIS A 182 -33.43 -8.34 -4.88
C HIS A 182 -34.80 -8.91 -4.49
#